data_AF-A0A9D8H4Z7-F1
#
_entry.id   AF-A0A9D8H4Z7-F1
#
_cell.length_a   1.000
_cell.length_b   1.000
_cell.length_c   1.000
_cell.angle_alpha   90.00
_cell.angle_beta   90.00
_cell.angle_gamma   90.00
#
_symmetry.space_group_name_H-M   'P 1'
#
loop_
_entity.id
_entity.type
_entity.pdbx_description
1 polymer ?
#
loop_
_entity_poly.entity_id
_entity_poly.type
_entity_poly.pdbx_seq_one_letter_code
_entity_poly.pdbx_strand_id
1 'polypeptide(L)'
;MSAGDMSRGQMVAIVSAIGLLVSLFLAWGGAGGEIPDLPEGVPGGDLIEDASSITGWESQNTLDIYLAILAVLVLGNAVMMLMGEPDGLPFAPAAATFLLGVIGTIMTAYVLIDIPEGAERKIGIYLAVAAVIGVAVGSYLQMRDEAYEADY
;
A
#
# COMPACT_ATOMS: atom_id res chain seq x y z
N MET A 1 -19.02 19.20 -15.57
CA MET A 1 -17.93 19.04 -14.59
C MET A 1 -16.69 19.76 -15.13
N SER A 2 -16.06 20.67 -14.38
CA SER A 2 -14.72 21.13 -14.75
C SER A 2 -13.71 20.02 -14.43
N ALA A 3 -12.63 19.94 -15.18
CA ALA A 3 -11.58 18.90 -15.09
C ALA A 3 -10.76 18.89 -13.77
N GLY A 4 -11.35 19.22 -12.61
CA GLY A 4 -10.62 19.48 -11.37
C GLY A 4 -11.28 19.03 -10.06
N ASP A 5 -12.54 18.56 -10.05
CA ASP A 5 -13.16 18.11 -8.80
C ASP A 5 -12.91 16.61 -8.58
N MET A 6 -11.72 16.30 -8.07
CA MET A 6 -11.39 14.95 -7.58
C MET A 6 -12.18 14.67 -6.29
N SER A 7 -12.90 13.55 -6.23
CA SER A 7 -13.67 13.21 -5.04
C SER A 7 -12.76 12.98 -3.83
N ARG A 8 -13.30 13.20 -2.62
CA ARG A 8 -12.52 13.04 -1.39
C ARG A 8 -12.09 11.58 -1.21
N GLY A 9 -12.97 10.63 -1.53
CA GLY A 9 -12.65 9.21 -1.47
C GLY A 9 -11.51 8.83 -2.41
N GLN A 10 -11.55 9.34 -3.64
CA GLN A 10 -10.51 9.10 -4.63
C GLN A 10 -9.14 9.64 -4.17
N MET A 11 -9.10 10.86 -3.61
CA MET A 11 -7.85 11.44 -3.10
C MET A 11 -7.23 10.59 -1.99
N VAL A 12 -8.05 10.09 -1.05
CA VAL A 12 -7.60 9.19 0.02
C VAL A 12 -7.05 7.90 -0.57
N ALA A 13 -7.75 7.30 -1.54
CA ALA A 13 -7.30 6.07 -2.20
C ALA A 13 -5.94 6.27 -2.90
N ILE A 14 -5.76 7.37 -3.64
CA ILE A 14 -4.52 7.68 -4.35
C ILE A 14 -3.35 7.85 -3.38
N VAL A 15 -3.49 8.70 -2.36
CA VAL A 15 -2.41 8.94 -1.38
C VAL A 15 -2.05 7.64 -0.68
N SER A 16 -3.05 6.84 -0.33
CA SER A 16 -2.83 5.54 0.30
C SER A 16 -2.17 4.53 -0.63
N ALA A 17 -2.52 4.52 -1.93
CA ALA A 17 -1.89 3.66 -2.93
C ALA A 17 -0.40 4.04 -3.16
N ILE A 18 -0.07 5.33 -3.13
CA ILE A 18 1.33 5.79 -3.15
C ILE A 18 2.06 5.28 -1.90
N GLY A 19 1.44 5.46 -0.72
CA GLY A 19 1.99 4.95 0.53
C GLY A 19 2.21 3.44 0.51
N LEU A 20 1.27 2.68 -0.07
CA LEU A 20 1.35 1.24 -0.21
C LEU A 20 2.52 0.86 -1.12
N LEU A 21 2.64 1.50 -2.29
CA LEU A 21 3.73 1.24 -3.22
C LEU A 21 5.10 1.52 -2.59
N VAL A 22 5.23 2.66 -1.90
CA VAL A 22 6.47 2.99 -1.17
C VAL A 22 6.76 1.96 -0.09
N SER A 23 5.75 1.54 0.67
CA SER A 23 5.92 0.57 1.77
C SER A 23 6.44 -0.80 1.31
N LEU A 24 6.19 -1.21 0.06
CA LEU A 24 6.70 -2.47 -0.49
C LEU A 24 8.23 -2.47 -0.59
N PHE A 25 8.85 -1.31 -0.80
CA PHE A 25 10.31 -1.18 -0.89
C PHE A 25 10.97 -0.90 0.47
N LEU A 26 10.18 -0.80 1.55
CA LEU A 26 10.71 -0.65 2.90
C LEU A 26 10.91 -2.02 3.55
N ALA A 27 11.81 -2.07 4.53
CA ALA A 27 11.99 -3.25 5.37
C ALA A 27 10.69 -3.62 6.10
N TRP A 28 10.22 -4.85 5.91
CA TRP A 28 9.07 -5.41 6.63
C TRP A 28 9.51 -6.27 7.80
N GLY A 29 10.56 -7.05 7.59
CA GLY A 29 11.19 -7.89 8.59
C GLY A 29 12.70 -7.73 8.60
N GLY A 30 13.33 -8.15 9.69
CA GLY A 30 14.79 -8.29 9.78
C GLY A 30 15.17 -9.44 10.71
N ALA A 31 16.39 -9.95 10.56
CA ALA A 31 16.92 -10.98 11.45
C ALA A 31 17.04 -10.40 12.88
N GLY A 32 16.29 -10.95 13.83
CA GLY A 32 16.31 -10.56 15.25
C GLY A 32 17.44 -11.19 16.06
N GLY A 33 18.51 -11.64 15.39
CA GLY A 33 19.74 -12.03 16.07
C GLY A 33 20.45 -10.80 16.60
N GLU A 34 21.14 -10.90 17.74
CA GLU A 34 21.99 -9.85 18.30
C GLU A 34 23.07 -9.45 17.28
N ILE A 35 22.75 -8.52 16.39
CA ILE A 35 23.75 -7.68 15.75
C ILE A 35 24.29 -6.86 16.93
N PRO A 36 25.60 -6.95 17.26
CA PRO A 36 26.15 -6.13 18.33
C PRO A 36 25.78 -4.68 18.03
N ASP A 37 25.08 -4.00 18.95
CA ASP A 37 24.77 -2.58 18.84
C ASP A 37 26.09 -1.83 18.61
N LEU A 38 26.40 -1.58 17.34
CA LEU A 38 27.61 -0.87 16.96
C LEU A 38 27.39 0.59 17.40
N PRO A 39 28.35 1.19 18.12
CA PRO A 39 28.25 2.61 18.47
C PRO A 39 27.94 3.45 17.24
N GLU A 40 27.00 4.40 17.35
CA GLU A 40 26.68 5.33 16.27
C GLU A 40 27.97 5.98 15.73
N GLY A 41 28.17 5.92 14.41
CA GLY A 41 29.37 6.46 13.75
C GLY A 41 30.47 5.46 13.44
N VAL A 42 30.28 4.16 13.68
CA VAL A 42 31.14 3.12 13.08
C VAL A 42 30.93 3.10 11.56
N PRO A 43 31.99 3.34 10.76
CA PRO A 43 31.88 3.28 9.30
C PRO A 43 31.39 1.91 8.84
N GLY A 44 30.21 1.87 8.22
CA GLY A 44 29.59 0.63 7.72
C GLY A 44 28.63 -0.08 8.67
N GLY A 45 28.33 0.48 9.86
CA GLY A 45 27.30 -0.06 10.76
C GLY A 45 25.92 -0.11 10.11
N ASP A 46 25.51 0.99 9.47
CA ASP A 46 24.23 1.10 8.74
C ASP A 46 24.11 0.05 7.62
N LEU A 47 25.23 -0.32 6.98
CA LEU A 47 25.25 -1.31 5.89
C LEU A 47 24.99 -2.74 6.38
N ILE A 48 25.34 -3.03 7.64
CA ILE A 48 25.16 -4.36 8.24
C ILE A 48 23.70 -4.53 8.69
N GLU A 49 23.10 -3.49 9.25
CA GLU A 49 21.68 -3.49 9.61
C GLU A 49 20.80 -3.66 8.35
N ASP A 50 21.10 -2.90 7.29
CA ASP A 50 20.35 -2.94 6.03
C ASP A 50 20.46 -4.32 5.35
N ALA A 51 21.64 -4.95 5.37
CA ALA A 51 21.88 -6.30 4.84
C ALA A 51 21.14 -7.42 5.59
N SER A 52 20.67 -7.16 6.82
CA SER A 52 19.92 -8.11 7.65
C SER A 52 18.40 -7.95 7.52
N SER A 53 17.95 -6.96 6.74
CA SER A 53 16.54 -6.66 6.51
C SER A 53 16.02 -7.32 5.24
N ILE A 54 14.72 -7.61 5.22
CA ILE A 54 14.00 -8.09 4.04
C ILE A 54 12.88 -7.09 3.77
N THR A 55 12.87 -6.57 2.54
CA THR A 55 11.83 -5.64 2.11
C THR A 55 10.50 -6.35 1.90
N GLY A 56 9.40 -5.59 1.92
CA GLY A 56 8.08 -6.13 1.56
C GLY A 56 8.15 -6.93 0.26
N TRP A 57 8.67 -6.30 -0.80
CA TRP A 57 8.83 -6.83 -2.15
C TRP A 57 9.63 -8.14 -2.27
N GLU A 58 10.56 -8.39 -1.35
CA GLU A 58 11.38 -9.61 -1.33
C GLU A 58 10.75 -10.68 -0.44
N SER A 59 9.95 -10.27 0.54
CA SER A 59 9.47 -11.15 1.60
C SER A 59 8.39 -12.13 1.14
N GLN A 60 7.50 -11.75 0.21
CA GLN A 60 6.28 -12.51 -0.11
C GLN A 60 5.90 -12.43 -1.60
N ASN A 61 6.58 -13.21 -2.44
CA ASN A 61 6.44 -13.16 -3.92
C ASN A 61 4.98 -13.05 -4.44
N THR A 62 4.01 -13.75 -3.85
CA THR A 62 2.59 -13.63 -4.27
C THR A 62 1.86 -12.42 -3.68
N LEU A 63 2.05 -12.11 -2.40
CA LEU A 63 1.37 -10.98 -1.75
C LEU A 63 1.89 -9.65 -2.28
N ASP A 64 3.18 -9.55 -2.57
CA ASP A 64 3.80 -8.30 -2.99
C ASP A 64 3.32 -7.90 -4.38
N ILE A 65 3.24 -8.87 -5.30
CA ILE A 65 2.66 -8.70 -6.63
C ILE A 65 1.18 -8.29 -6.50
N TYR A 66 0.44 -8.91 -5.60
CA TYR A 66 -0.96 -8.57 -5.36
C TYR A 66 -1.14 -7.11 -4.91
N LEU A 67 -0.37 -6.68 -3.91
CA LEU A 67 -0.43 -5.31 -3.38
C LEU A 67 0.07 -4.29 -4.41
N ALA A 68 1.05 -4.64 -5.22
CA ALA A 68 1.52 -3.80 -6.31
C ALA A 68 0.46 -3.65 -7.42
N ILE A 69 -0.23 -4.73 -7.79
CA ILE A 69 -1.36 -4.66 -8.72
C ILE A 69 -2.46 -3.76 -8.15
N LEU A 70 -2.81 -3.92 -6.87
CA LEU A 70 -3.79 -3.05 -6.21
C LEU A 70 -3.38 -1.57 -6.30
N ALA A 71 -2.13 -1.24 -5.97
CA ALA A 71 -1.63 0.12 -6.08
C ALA A 71 -1.69 0.62 -7.54
N VAL A 72 -1.28 -0.19 -8.50
CA VAL A 72 -1.33 0.15 -9.94
C VAL A 72 -2.75 0.36 -10.44
N LEU A 73 -3.74 -0.39 -9.96
CA LEU A 73 -5.14 -0.19 -10.36
C LEU A 73 -5.67 1.18 -9.89
N VAL A 74 -5.36 1.56 -8.65
CA VAL A 74 -5.74 2.88 -8.11
C VAL A 74 -5.02 4.00 -8.85
N LEU A 75 -3.70 3.89 -8.99
CA LEU A 75 -2.87 4.92 -9.63
C LEU A 75 -3.12 5.01 -11.14
N GLY A 76 -3.36 3.89 -11.81
CA GLY A 76 -3.70 3.83 -13.22
C GLY A 76 -4.98 4.61 -13.51
N ASN A 77 -6.01 4.44 -12.68
CA ASN A 77 -7.23 5.25 -12.79
C ASN A 77 -6.96 6.75 -12.59
N ALA A 78 -6.12 7.11 -11.60
CA ALA A 78 -5.74 8.50 -11.38
C ALA A 78 -5.00 9.10 -12.59
N VAL A 79 -4.13 8.33 -13.23
CA VAL A 79 -3.40 8.75 -14.44
C VAL A 79 -4.36 8.96 -15.62
N MET A 80 -5.34 8.07 -15.84
CA MET A 80 -6.35 8.25 -16.90
C MET A 80 -7.15 9.54 -16.70
N MET A 81 -7.56 9.84 -15.47
CA MET A 81 -8.28 11.08 -15.16
C MET A 81 -7.41 12.32 -15.40
N LEU A 82 -6.12 12.27 -15.08
CA LEU A 82 -5.17 13.34 -15.38
C LEU A 82 -4.96 13.54 -16.89
N MET A 83 -5.11 12.47 -17.69
CA MET A 83 -5.04 12.52 -19.16
C MET A 83 -6.34 13.00 -19.81
N GLY A 84 -7.40 13.27 -19.03
CA GLY A 84 -8.68 13.74 -19.54
C GLY A 84 -9.60 12.64 -20.06
N GLU A 85 -9.40 11.40 -19.62
CA GLU A 85 -10.28 10.26 -19.88
C GLU A 85 -11.12 9.96 -18.62
N PRO A 86 -12.22 10.71 -18.37
CA PRO A 86 -13.01 10.60 -17.14
C PRO A 86 -13.77 9.27 -17.05
N ASP A 87 -14.06 8.64 -18.19
CA ASP A 87 -14.69 7.31 -18.25
C ASP A 87 -13.73 6.21 -17.78
N GLY A 88 -12.45 6.52 -17.57
CA GLY A 88 -11.47 5.68 -16.89
C GLY A 88 -11.28 4.30 -17.52
N LEU A 89 -11.12 3.29 -16.67
CA LEU A 89 -10.99 1.88 -17.05
C LEU A 89 -12.36 1.27 -17.39
N PRO A 90 -12.45 0.22 -18.24
CA PRO A 90 -13.72 -0.38 -18.68
C PRO A 90 -14.46 -1.19 -17.60
N PHE A 91 -14.19 -0.94 -16.32
CA PHE A 91 -14.78 -1.59 -15.15
C PHE A 91 -14.85 -0.59 -13.99
N ALA A 92 -15.76 -0.82 -13.03
CA ALA A 92 -15.93 0.04 -11.85
C ALA A 92 -14.67 0.03 -10.96
N PRO A 93 -13.80 1.06 -11.04
CA PRO A 93 -12.48 1.02 -10.41
C PRO A 93 -12.60 1.04 -8.89
N ALA A 94 -13.56 1.81 -8.36
CA ALA A 94 -13.79 1.97 -6.92
C ALA A 94 -14.25 0.65 -6.26
N ALA A 95 -15.24 -0.05 -6.84
CA ALA A 95 -15.70 -1.33 -6.31
C ALA A 95 -14.63 -2.43 -6.37
N ALA A 96 -13.90 -2.51 -7.48
CA ALA A 96 -12.82 -3.49 -7.63
C ALA A 96 -11.69 -3.24 -6.63
N THR A 97 -11.21 -1.99 -6.54
CA THR A 97 -10.13 -1.62 -5.60
C THR A 97 -10.55 -1.67 -4.14
N PHE A 98 -11.85 -1.47 -3.83
CA PHE A 98 -12.37 -1.70 -2.49
C PHE A 98 -12.27 -3.18 -2.08
N LEU A 99 -12.80 -4.10 -2.91
CA LEU A 99 -12.77 -5.53 -2.60
C LEU A 99 -11.33 -6.05 -2.50
N LEU A 100 -10.47 -5.62 -3.43
CA LEU A 100 -9.04 -5.95 -3.38
C LEU A 100 -8.35 -5.30 -2.17
N GLY A 101 -8.69 -4.06 -1.80
CA GLY A 101 -8.18 -3.40 -0.61
C GLY A 101 -8.56 -4.14 0.68
N VAL A 102 -9.79 -4.65 0.78
CA VAL A 102 -10.23 -5.47 1.93
C VAL A 102 -9.46 -6.78 2.01
N ILE A 103 -9.32 -7.50 0.90
CA ILE A 103 -8.55 -8.75 0.86
C ILE A 103 -7.08 -8.47 1.20
N GLY A 104 -6.48 -7.44 0.59
CA GLY A 104 -5.13 -6.99 0.91
C GLY A 104 -4.94 -6.63 2.37
N THR A 105 -5.92 -5.93 2.97
CA THR A 105 -5.91 -5.62 4.40
C THR A 105 -5.84 -6.88 5.25
N ILE A 106 -6.68 -7.88 4.96
CA ILE A 106 -6.70 -9.15 5.70
C ILE A 106 -5.36 -9.88 5.55
N MET A 107 -4.84 -9.97 4.31
CA MET A 107 -3.58 -10.66 4.04
C MET A 107 -2.38 -9.96 4.69
N THR A 108 -2.25 -8.64 4.56
CA THR A 108 -1.13 -7.90 5.16
C THR A 108 -1.24 -7.88 6.70
N ALA A 109 -2.46 -7.82 7.26
CA ALA A 109 -2.66 -7.95 8.70
C ALA A 109 -2.28 -9.35 9.21
N TYR A 110 -2.56 -10.40 8.44
CA TYR A 110 -2.09 -11.75 8.75
C TYR A 110 -0.56 -11.81 8.83
N VAL A 111 0.15 -11.27 7.83
CA VAL A 111 1.63 -11.22 7.83
C VAL A 111 2.17 -10.40 9.02
N LEU A 112 1.48 -9.33 9.41
CA LEU A 112 1.87 -8.54 10.59
C LEU A 112 1.78 -9.35 11.90
N ILE A 113 0.81 -10.26 12.00
CA ILE A 113 0.57 -11.05 13.21
C ILE A 113 1.47 -12.30 13.24
N ASP A 114 1.53 -13.03 12.12
CA ASP A 114 2.21 -14.32 11.98
C ASP A 114 3.65 -14.16 11.49
N ILE A 115 4.53 -13.72 12.40
CA ILE A 115 5.94 -13.49 12.09
C ILE A 115 6.78 -14.70 12.50
N PRO A 116 7.74 -15.13 11.67
CA PRO A 116 8.64 -16.22 12.01
C PRO A 116 9.38 -15.99 13.34
N GLU A 117 9.60 -17.06 14.10
CA GLU A 117 10.37 -16.99 15.33
C GLU A 117 11.77 -16.43 15.07
N GLY A 118 12.18 -15.43 15.86
CA GLY A 118 13.47 -14.76 15.72
C GLY A 118 13.52 -13.66 14.66
N ALA A 119 12.38 -13.28 14.04
CA ALA A 119 12.29 -12.11 13.17
C ALA A 119 11.63 -10.91 13.88
N GLU A 120 12.09 -9.71 13.54
CA GLU A 120 11.54 -8.46 14.07
C GLU A 120 10.65 -7.73 13.08
N ARG A 121 9.62 -7.02 13.59
CA ARG A 121 8.77 -6.12 12.81
C ARG A 121 9.52 -4.83 12.53
N LYS A 122 9.67 -4.47 11.25
CA LYS A 122 10.22 -3.17 10.84
C LYS A 122 9.09 -2.22 10.45
N ILE A 123 9.39 -0.93 10.27
CA ILE A 123 8.36 0.09 10.05
C ILE A 123 7.54 -0.12 8.76
N GLY A 124 8.13 -0.75 7.74
CA GLY A 124 7.51 -0.94 6.43
C GLY A 124 6.20 -1.71 6.48
N ILE A 125 6.10 -2.76 7.31
CA ILE A 125 4.87 -3.55 7.41
C ILE A 125 3.71 -2.79 8.06
N TYR A 126 3.99 -1.92 9.03
CA TYR A 126 2.97 -1.08 9.65
C TYR A 126 2.44 -0.03 8.66
N LEU A 127 3.33 0.55 7.85
CA LEU A 127 2.96 1.46 6.78
C LEU A 127 2.15 0.75 5.71
N ALA A 128 2.51 -0.48 5.34
CA ALA A 128 1.76 -1.29 4.38
C ALA A 128 0.33 -1.57 4.86
N VAL A 129 0.16 -1.97 6.13
CA VAL A 129 -1.17 -2.19 6.74
C VAL A 129 -1.99 -0.90 6.73
N ALA A 130 -1.43 0.21 7.20
CA ALA A 130 -2.14 1.49 7.22
C ALA A 130 -2.52 1.94 5.80
N ALA A 131 -1.61 1.78 4.84
CA ALA A 131 -1.81 2.17 3.46
C ALA A 131 -2.88 1.31 2.76
N VAL A 132 -2.88 -0.01 2.94
CA VAL A 132 -3.89 -0.88 2.32
C VAL A 132 -5.28 -0.67 2.93
N ILE A 133 -5.36 -0.36 4.23
CA ILE A 133 -6.60 0.11 4.87
C ILE A 133 -7.05 1.42 4.25
N GLY A 134 -6.12 2.36 4.05
CA GLY A 134 -6.41 3.64 3.41
C GLY A 134 -6.94 3.49 1.98
N VAL A 135 -6.41 2.54 1.20
CA VAL A 135 -6.94 2.19 -0.12
C VAL A 135 -8.37 1.67 -0.01
N ALA A 136 -8.63 0.70 0.87
CA ALA A 136 -9.98 0.16 1.05
C ALA A 136 -10.98 1.25 1.47
N VAL A 137 -10.63 2.07 2.47
CA VAL A 137 -11.49 3.16 2.94
C VAL A 137 -11.69 4.22 1.87
N GLY A 138 -10.64 4.63 1.16
CA GLY A 138 -10.72 5.62 0.08
C GLY A 138 -11.63 5.15 -1.05
N SER A 139 -11.46 3.91 -1.52
CA SER A 139 -12.30 3.31 -2.55
C SER A 139 -13.76 3.16 -2.11
N TYR A 140 -14.00 2.84 -0.82
CA TYR A 140 -15.36 2.82 -0.26
C TYR A 140 -16.02 4.20 -0.27
N LEU A 141 -15.29 5.23 0.16
CA LEU A 141 -15.79 6.61 0.13
C LEU A 141 -16.06 7.06 -1.32
N GLN A 142 -15.21 6.68 -2.26
CA GLN A 142 -15.42 6.98 -3.67
C GLN A 142 -16.70 6.36 -4.22
N MET A 143 -16.97 5.08 -3.93
CA MET A 143 -18.24 4.43 -4.32
C MET A 143 -19.47 5.15 -3.74
N ARG A 144 -19.37 5.65 -2.50
CA ARG A 144 -20.46 6.40 -1.88
C ARG A 144 -20.70 7.71 -2.61
N ASP A 145 -19.63 8.44 -2.92
CA ASP A 145 -19.70 9.70 -3.67
C ASP A 145 -20.36 9.46 -5.05
N GLU A 146 -19.96 8.42 -5.77
CA GLU A 146 -20.56 8.00 -7.06
C GLU A 146 -22.05 7.64 -6.93
N ALA A 147 -22.43 6.93 -5.86
CA ALA A 147 -23.83 6.56 -5.62
C ALA A 147 -24.73 7.77 -5.31
N TYR A 148 -24.22 8.74 -4.54
CA TYR A 148 -24.97 9.97 -4.26
C TYR A 148 -25.19 10.80 -5.52
N GLU A 149 -24.23 10.86 -6.44
CA GLU A 149 -24.38 11.59 -7.70
C GLU A 149 -25.41 10.96 -8.65
N ALA A 150 -25.61 9.64 -8.60
CA ALA A 150 -26.57 8.95 -9.46
C ALA A 150 -28.04 9.20 -9.08
N ASP A 151 -28.30 9.61 -7.83
CA ASP A 151 -29.65 9.85 -7.30
C ASP A 151 -30.17 11.30 -7.52
N TYR A 152 -29.34 12.21 -8.05
CA TYR A 152 -29.68 13.63 -8.29
C TYR A 152 -29.53 14.05 -9.76
#